data_AF-A0A3Q4AYL2-F1
#
_entry.id   AF-A0A3Q4AYL2-F1
#
_cell.length_a   1.000
_cell.length_b   1.000
_cell.length_c   1.000
_cell.angle_alpha   90.00
_cell.angle_beta   90.00
_cell.angle_gamma   90.00
#
_symmetry.space_group_name_H-M   'P 1'
#
loop_
_entity.id
_entity.type
_entity.pdbx_description
1 polymer ?
#
loop_
_entity_poly.entity_id
_entity_poly.type
_entity_poly.pdbx_seq_one_letter_code
_entity_poly.pdbx_strand_id
1 'polypeptide(L)'
;MALPWPPAPLSETWRPAAAPLASTVQVRVGEDATLQCPLLDIPAGAVLSWYRRAVGHGPELLLSIRSTGLVTHGPGVGPDKVSAAADGSLLLRASQRSDAAVYYCSVSRAVV
;
A
#
# COMPACT_ATOMS: atom_id res chain seq x y z
N MET A 1 33.21 -54.92 2.33
CA MET A 1 33.47 -53.58 2.89
C MET A 1 33.08 -52.55 1.86
N ALA A 2 31.91 -51.93 2.05
CA ALA A 2 31.52 -50.65 1.46
C ALA A 2 30.49 -50.09 2.44
N LEU A 3 30.80 -48.96 3.06
CA LEU A 3 29.98 -48.33 4.10
C LEU A 3 28.68 -47.78 3.47
N PRO A 4 27.53 -47.86 4.14
CA PRO A 4 26.31 -47.21 3.66
C PRO A 4 26.46 -45.68 3.73
N TRP A 5 26.06 -45.02 2.64
CA TRP A 5 25.93 -43.58 2.52
C TRP A 5 24.96 -43.03 3.60
N PRO A 6 25.26 -41.91 4.28
CA PRO A 6 24.32 -41.31 5.22
C PRO A 6 23.18 -40.62 4.45
N PRO A 7 21.91 -40.69 4.91
CA PRO A 7 20.86 -39.86 4.33
C PRO A 7 21.22 -38.38 4.53
N ALA A 8 21.19 -37.58 3.46
CA ALA A 8 21.36 -36.15 3.57
C ALA A 8 20.22 -35.55 4.42
N PRO A 9 20.52 -34.67 5.39
CA PRO A 9 19.49 -34.07 6.22
C PRO A 9 18.65 -33.08 5.41
N LEU A 10 17.33 -33.10 5.68
CA LEU A 10 16.38 -32.07 5.26
C LEU A 10 16.79 -30.74 5.89
N SER A 11 17.58 -29.95 5.16
CA SER A 11 17.77 -28.54 5.47
C SER A 11 17.65 -27.69 4.22
N GLU A 12 16.60 -27.94 3.44
CA GLU A 12 15.91 -26.84 2.77
C GLU A 12 15.28 -25.98 3.87
N THR A 13 16.11 -25.12 4.45
CA THR A 13 15.60 -23.87 5.01
C THR A 13 14.93 -23.15 3.86
N TRP A 14 13.64 -23.40 3.68
CA TRP A 14 12.76 -22.47 2.98
C TRP A 14 12.92 -21.15 3.74
N ARG A 15 13.88 -20.33 3.30
CA ARG A 15 13.92 -18.92 3.64
C ARG A 15 12.65 -18.42 2.97
N PRO A 16 11.60 -18.02 3.71
CA PRO A 16 10.51 -17.33 3.06
C PRO A 16 11.18 -16.15 2.34
N ALA A 17 10.94 -16.04 1.02
CA ALA A 17 11.26 -14.83 0.29
C ALA A 17 10.75 -13.68 1.17
N ALA A 18 11.65 -12.76 1.54
CA ALA A 18 11.33 -11.67 2.43
C ALA A 18 9.98 -11.12 2.00
N ALA A 19 8.98 -11.23 2.89
CA ALA A 19 7.65 -10.71 2.59
C ALA A 19 7.85 -9.29 2.06
N PRO A 20 7.14 -8.87 1.01
CA PRO A 20 7.21 -7.48 0.59
C PRO A 20 7.01 -6.61 1.83
N LEU A 21 7.65 -5.43 1.87
CA LEU A 21 7.54 -4.42 2.94
C LEU A 21 6.11 -3.83 3.06
N ALA A 22 5.10 -4.65 2.81
CA ALA A 22 3.70 -4.35 2.96
C ALA A 22 3.37 -4.38 4.45
N SER A 23 3.33 -3.19 5.04
CA SER A 23 2.78 -2.99 6.37
C SER A 23 1.32 -3.43 6.37
N THR A 24 0.95 -4.29 7.32
CA THR A 24 -0.46 -4.67 7.53
C THR A 24 -1.05 -3.74 8.58
N VAL A 25 -2.17 -3.10 8.26
CA VAL A 25 -2.94 -2.26 9.18
C VAL A 25 -4.25 -2.96 9.48
N GLN A 26 -4.54 -3.19 10.76
CA GLN A 26 -5.80 -3.74 11.24
C GLN A 26 -6.54 -2.66 12.03
N VAL A 27 -7.80 -2.42 11.67
CA VAL A 27 -8.67 -1.43 12.32
C VAL A 27 -10.05 -2.04 12.52
N ARG A 28 -10.77 -1.56 13.54
CA ARG A 28 -12.17 -1.94 13.73
C ARG A 28 -13.06 -1.14 12.79
N VAL A 29 -14.23 -1.71 12.52
CA VAL A 29 -15.26 -0.98 11.76
C VAL A 29 -15.64 0.29 12.52
N GLY A 30 -15.66 1.42 11.80
CA GLY A 30 -15.92 2.75 12.34
C GLY A 30 -14.67 3.52 12.77
N GLU A 31 -13.52 2.87 12.93
CA GLU A 31 -12.25 3.55 13.23
C GLU A 31 -11.61 4.12 11.97
N ASP A 32 -10.82 5.16 12.15
CA ASP A 32 -10.00 5.73 11.08
C ASP A 32 -8.71 4.91 10.92
N ALA A 33 -8.24 4.78 9.68
CA ALA A 33 -6.99 4.11 9.36
C ALA A 33 -6.02 5.08 8.67
N THR A 34 -4.74 4.97 9.02
CA THR A 34 -3.66 5.71 8.36
C THR A 34 -2.74 4.73 7.66
N LEU A 35 -2.58 4.90 6.35
CA LEU A 35 -1.67 4.10 5.53
C LEU A 35 -0.50 4.95 5.11
N GLN A 36 0.69 4.58 5.56
CA GLN A 36 1.91 5.29 5.23
C GLN A 36 2.44 4.83 3.88
N CYS A 37 2.91 5.78 3.08
CA CYS A 37 3.61 5.48 1.85
C CYS A 37 5.11 5.36 2.17
N PRO A 38 5.76 4.19 1.98
CA PRO A 38 7.16 3.99 2.36
C PRO A 38 8.15 4.68 1.40
N LEU A 39 7.67 5.55 0.49
CA LEU A 39 8.55 6.28 -0.41
C LEU A 39 9.25 7.40 0.34
N LEU A 40 10.55 7.22 0.53
CA LEU A 40 11.46 8.25 1.00
C LEU A 40 11.70 9.21 -0.17
N ASP A 41 11.38 10.49 0.04
CA ASP A 41 11.64 11.62 -0.88
C ASP A 41 10.76 11.68 -2.14
N ILE A 42 9.60 12.34 -2.03
CA ILE A 42 8.76 12.72 -3.17
C ILE A 42 9.41 13.93 -3.87
N PRO A 43 9.85 13.82 -5.13
CA PRO A 43 10.51 14.92 -5.83
C PRO A 43 9.60 16.14 -5.99
N ALA A 44 10.19 17.34 -6.03
CA ALA A 44 9.47 18.55 -6.41
C ALA A 44 8.84 18.38 -7.81
N GLY A 45 7.57 18.78 -7.96
CA GLY A 45 6.82 18.58 -9.19
C GLY A 45 6.34 17.14 -9.41
N ALA A 46 6.47 16.25 -8.43
CA ALA A 46 5.87 14.92 -8.53
C ALA A 46 4.41 14.91 -8.07
N VAL A 47 3.71 13.84 -8.46
CA VAL A 47 2.36 13.50 -8.05
C VAL A 47 2.40 12.18 -7.33
N LEU A 48 1.98 12.17 -6.07
CA LEU A 48 1.74 10.95 -5.29
C LEU A 48 0.30 10.51 -5.52
N SER A 49 0.11 9.27 -5.94
CA SER A 49 -1.23 8.70 -6.16
C SER A 49 -1.44 7.47 -5.29
N TRP A 50 -2.61 7.39 -4.68
CA TRP A 50 -3.05 6.27 -3.87
C TRP A 50 -4.10 5.45 -4.62
N TYR A 51 -3.94 4.14 -4.57
CA TYR A 51 -4.82 3.17 -5.19
C TYR A 51 -5.29 2.15 -4.18
N ARG A 52 -6.51 1.64 -4.36
CA ARG A 52 -6.97 0.41 -3.70
C ARG A 52 -7.13 -0.71 -4.71
N ARG A 53 -6.91 -1.93 -4.27
CA ARG A 53 -7.24 -3.15 -5.02
C ARG A 53 -8.00 -4.10 -4.10
N ALA A 54 -9.31 -4.12 -4.29
CA ALA A 54 -10.17 -5.12 -3.66
C ALA A 54 -9.93 -6.50 -4.31
N VAL A 55 -10.24 -7.57 -3.58
CA VAL A 55 -10.14 -8.94 -4.11
C VAL A 55 -11.02 -9.07 -5.36
N GLY A 56 -10.45 -9.62 -6.43
CA GLY A 56 -11.15 -9.79 -7.72
C GLY A 56 -11.31 -8.52 -8.57
N HIS A 57 -10.80 -7.37 -8.12
CA HIS A 57 -10.92 -6.09 -8.84
C HIS A 57 -9.55 -5.57 -9.32
N GLY A 58 -9.59 -4.67 -10.30
CA GLY A 58 -8.42 -3.90 -10.74
C GLY A 58 -8.03 -2.83 -9.73
N PRO A 59 -6.85 -2.19 -9.89
CA PRO A 59 -6.47 -1.02 -9.10
C PRO A 59 -7.39 0.16 -9.40
N GLU A 60 -7.99 0.74 -8.36
CA GLU A 60 -8.82 1.94 -8.43
C GLU A 60 -8.10 3.11 -7.81
N LEU A 61 -8.07 4.25 -8.50
CA LEU A 61 -7.50 5.49 -7.96
C LEU A 61 -8.40 6.03 -6.84
N LEU A 62 -7.80 6.31 -5.69
CA LEU A 62 -8.48 6.94 -4.56
C LEU A 62 -8.29 8.45 -4.57
N LEU A 63 -7.03 8.89 -4.63
CA LEU A 63 -6.67 10.30 -4.74
C LEU A 63 -5.25 10.46 -5.27
N SER A 64 -4.97 11.67 -5.75
CA SER A 64 -3.65 12.14 -6.15
C SER A 64 -3.33 13.44 -5.44
N ILE A 65 -2.08 13.60 -5.01
CA ILE A 65 -1.54 14.74 -4.28
C ILE A 65 -0.39 15.29 -5.11
N ARG A 66 -0.51 16.55 -5.53
CA ARG A 66 0.60 17.28 -6.17
C ARG A 66 1.53 17.82 -5.10
N SER A 67 2.80 18.05 -5.44
CA SER A 67 3.75 18.72 -4.54
C SER A 67 3.30 20.10 -4.05
N THR A 68 2.33 20.74 -4.73
CA THR A 68 1.69 21.99 -4.30
C THR A 68 0.64 21.81 -3.19
N GLY A 69 0.36 20.57 -2.78
CA GLY A 69 -0.70 20.22 -1.81
C GLY A 69 -2.09 20.08 -2.44
N LEU A 70 -2.23 20.25 -3.77
CA LEU A 70 -3.52 20.05 -4.44
C LEU A 70 -3.89 18.56 -4.43
N VAL A 71 -5.05 18.25 -3.85
CA VAL A 71 -5.63 16.91 -3.81
C VAL A 71 -6.73 16.78 -4.86
N THR A 72 -6.72 15.69 -5.62
CA THR A 72 -7.78 15.32 -6.57
C THR A 72 -8.25 13.91 -6.27
N HIS A 73 -9.55 13.70 -6.10
CA HIS A 73 -10.11 12.39 -5.80
C HIS A 73 -10.38 11.60 -7.09
N GLY A 74 -10.25 10.27 -6.98
CA GLY A 74 -10.67 9.36 -8.03
C GLY A 74 -12.19 9.24 -8.12
N PRO A 75 -12.70 8.58 -9.18
CA PRO A 75 -14.13 8.42 -9.40
C PRO A 75 -14.81 7.70 -8.22
N GLY A 76 -15.93 8.26 -7.73
CA GLY A 76 -16.72 7.65 -6.66
C GLY A 76 -16.08 7.68 -5.27
N VAL A 77 -14.96 8.41 -5.11
CA VAL A 77 -14.30 8.63 -3.81
C VAL A 77 -14.42 10.10 -3.44
N GLY A 78 -14.84 10.37 -2.20
CA GLY A 78 -15.00 11.73 -1.68
C GLY A 78 -14.07 12.03 -0.51
N PRO A 79 -13.88 13.32 -0.17
CA PRO A 79 -13.03 13.77 0.94
C PRO A 79 -13.52 13.29 2.31
N ASP A 80 -14.82 13.00 2.45
CA ASP A 80 -15.40 12.45 3.67
C ASP A 80 -14.94 11.01 3.95
N LYS A 81 -14.55 10.27 2.90
CA LYS A 81 -14.09 8.88 3.03
C LYS A 81 -12.58 8.77 3.05
N VAL A 82 -11.89 9.52 2.21
CA VAL A 82 -10.44 9.42 2.05
C VAL A 82 -9.85 10.82 1.98
N SER A 83 -8.74 11.06 2.68
CA SER A 83 -7.96 12.29 2.57
C SER A 83 -6.47 12.01 2.63
N ALA A 84 -5.64 13.02 2.40
CA ALA A 84 -4.18 12.91 2.48
C ALA A 84 -3.63 13.70 3.68
N ALA A 85 -2.69 13.11 4.39
CA ALA A 85 -1.87 13.82 5.38
C ALA A 85 -0.72 14.58 4.69
N ALA A 86 -0.08 15.50 5.43
CA ALA A 86 1.00 16.35 4.89
C ALA A 86 2.25 15.56 4.45
N ASP A 87 2.47 14.38 5.04
CA ASP A 87 3.53 13.44 4.68
C ASP A 87 3.17 12.54 3.47
N GLY A 88 1.99 12.76 2.88
CA GLY A 88 1.47 11.93 1.79
C GLY A 88 0.81 10.64 2.25
N SER A 89 0.69 10.37 3.55
CA SER A 89 -0.04 9.22 4.07
C SER A 89 -1.53 9.31 3.72
N LEU A 90 -2.14 8.17 3.42
CA LEU A 90 -3.57 8.08 3.17
C LEU A 90 -4.32 8.00 4.51
N LEU A 91 -5.32 8.85 4.68
CA LEU A 91 -6.25 8.81 5.79
C LEU A 91 -7.58 8.25 5.29
N LEU A 92 -7.97 7.10 5.80
CA LEU A 92 -9.25 6.46 5.51
C LEU A 92 -10.17 6.64 6.71
N ARG A 93 -11.30 7.31 6.52
CA ARG A 93 -12.26 7.59 7.59
C ARG A 93 -13.30 6.49 7.73
N ALA A 94 -13.76 6.26 8.96
CA ALA A 94 -14.87 5.37 9.28
C ALA A 94 -14.80 4.05 8.51
N SER A 95 -13.78 3.25 8.82
CA SER A 95 -13.45 2.02 8.09
C SER A 95 -14.62 1.04 8.08
N GLN A 96 -14.84 0.41 6.94
CA GLN A 96 -15.90 -0.57 6.70
C GLN A 96 -15.28 -1.89 6.21
N ARG A 97 -16.04 -2.99 6.29
CA ARG A 97 -15.54 -4.30 5.82
C ARG A 97 -15.18 -4.27 4.33
N SER A 98 -15.86 -3.46 3.54
CA SER A 98 -15.58 -3.27 2.10
C SER A 98 -14.27 -2.54 1.83
N ASP A 99 -13.68 -1.87 2.83
CA ASP A 99 -12.37 -1.23 2.70
C ASP A 99 -11.21 -2.23 2.87
N ALA A 100 -11.48 -3.48 3.25
CA ALA A 100 -10.45 -4.51 3.36
C ALA A 100 -9.87 -4.83 1.97
N ALA A 101 -8.72 -4.24 1.67
CA ALA A 101 -8.07 -4.28 0.37
C ALA A 101 -6.55 -4.12 0.49
N VAL A 102 -5.85 -4.33 -0.62
CA VAL A 102 -4.44 -3.92 -0.72
C VAL A 102 -4.39 -2.50 -1.23
N TYR A 103 -3.64 -1.65 -0.53
CA TYR A 103 -3.45 -0.25 -0.90
C TYR A 103 -2.04 -0.06 -1.47
N TYR A 104 -1.95 0.71 -2.54
CA TYR A 104 -0.69 1.01 -3.21
C TYR A 104 -0.52 2.51 -3.31
N CYS A 105 0.70 2.98 -3.09
CA CYS A 105 1.08 4.34 -3.43
C CYS A 105 2.10 4.32 -4.58
N SER A 106 2.04 5.32 -5.45
CA SER A 106 3.01 5.51 -6.53
C SER A 106 3.34 6.98 -6.71
N VAL A 107 4.58 7.28 -7.07
CA VAL A 107 5.01 8.63 -7.40
C VAL A 107 5.35 8.72 -8.88
N SER A 108 4.77 9.68 -9.58
CA SER A 108 5.10 10.01 -10.97
C SER A 108 5.58 11.45 -11.06
N ARG A 109 6.58 11.74 -11.90
CA ARG A 109 6.89 13.13 -12.26
C ARG A 109 5.69 13.73 -12.97
N ALA A 110 5.27 14.94 -12.59
CA ALA A 110 4.34 15.68 -13.43
C ALA A 110 5.07 15.99 -14.74
N VAL A 111 4.55 15.48 -15.86
CA VAL A 111 4.98 15.95 -17.16
C VAL A 111 4.36 17.35 -17.30
N VAL A 112 5.22 18.35 -17.25
CA VAL A 112 4.89 19.76 -17.48
C VAL A 112 4.55 19.99 -18.94
#